data_AF-A0A920Q7D1-F1
#
_entry.id   AF-A0A920Q7D1-F1
#
_cell.length_a   1.000
_cell.length_b   1.000
_cell.length_c   1.000
_cell.angle_alpha   90.00
_cell.angle_beta   90.00
_cell.angle_gamma   90.00
#
_symmetry.space_group_name_H-M   'P 1'
#
loop_
_entity.id
_entity.type
_entity.pdbx_description
1 polymer ?
#
loop_
_entity_poly.entity_id
_entity_poly.type
_entity_poly.pdbx_seq_one_letter_code
_entity_poly.pdbx_strand_id
1 'polypeptide(L)'
;MPVQSSEDRVENDPQLRHRGMFTEVKHPMLGDWKFQGAPFRLDGAKVAVKGPPPMIGEHTTKIMGDLLGVSSKELLTGYEEGVYWPETTPKFQYVQQAIDKRGPKK
;
A
#
# COMPACT_ATOMS: atom_id res chain seq x y z
N MET A 1 5.49 -37.63 6.35
CA MET A 1 5.46 -36.32 7.05
C MET A 1 4.10 -35.70 6.78
N PRO A 2 3.44 -35.08 7.78
CA PRO A 2 2.20 -34.34 7.51
C PRO A 2 2.52 -33.16 6.57
N VAL A 3 1.70 -32.98 5.55
CA VAL A 3 1.79 -31.85 4.61
C VAL A 3 0.55 -31.01 4.83
N GLN A 4 0.74 -29.77 5.25
CA GLN A 4 -0.34 -28.82 5.50
C GLN A 4 -0.73 -28.12 4.20
N SER A 5 -2.03 -27.97 3.95
CA SER A 5 -2.53 -27.18 2.84
C SER A 5 -2.33 -25.68 3.09
N SER A 6 -2.36 -24.86 2.03
CA SER A 6 -2.26 -23.39 2.18
C SER A 6 -3.40 -22.82 3.02
N GLU A 7 -4.61 -23.34 2.84
CA GLU A 7 -5.79 -22.93 3.60
C GLU A 7 -5.65 -23.27 5.09
N ASP A 8 -5.28 -24.51 5.41
CA ASP A 8 -5.10 -24.93 6.81
C ASP A 8 -4.02 -24.11 7.53
N ARG A 9 -2.96 -23.76 6.82
CA ARG A 9 -1.87 -22.94 7.36
C ARG A 9 -2.32 -21.52 7.71
N VAL A 10 -3.22 -20.93 6.92
CA VAL A 10 -3.64 -19.53 7.08
C VAL A 10 -4.86 -19.41 8.01
N GLU A 11 -5.80 -20.34 7.90
CA GLU A 11 -7.10 -20.26 8.57
C GLU A 11 -7.15 -21.07 9.87
N ASN A 12 -6.61 -22.30 9.85
CA ASN A 12 -6.90 -23.29 10.88
C ASN A 12 -5.77 -23.47 11.92
N ASP A 13 -4.53 -23.16 11.55
CA ASP A 13 -3.35 -23.42 12.38
C ASP A 13 -3.39 -22.66 13.73
N PRO A 14 -3.48 -23.38 14.87
CA PRO A 14 -3.61 -22.73 16.19
C PRO A 14 -2.31 -22.02 16.61
N GLN A 15 -1.14 -22.52 16.20
CA GLN A 15 0.14 -21.94 16.58
C GLN A 15 0.42 -20.65 15.81
N LEU A 16 0.11 -20.62 14.52
CA LEU A 16 0.26 -19.43 13.68
C LEU A 16 -0.73 -18.33 14.09
N ARG A 17 -1.96 -18.69 14.47
CA ARG A 17 -2.93 -17.76 15.07
C ARG A 17 -2.44 -17.20 16.40
N HIS A 18 -1.98 -18.07 17.32
CA HIS A 18 -1.44 -17.63 18.62
C HIS A 18 -0.26 -16.66 18.46
N ARG A 19 0.58 -16.88 17.43
CA ARG A 19 1.72 -16.02 17.13
C ARG A 19 1.35 -14.74 16.38
N GLY A 20 0.11 -14.57 15.94
CA GLY A 20 -0.33 -13.44 15.13
C GLY A 20 0.38 -13.40 13.76
N MET A 21 0.68 -14.58 13.19
CA MET A 21 1.43 -14.68 11.93
C MET A 21 0.68 -14.03 10.76
N PHE A 22 -0.64 -14.10 10.76
CA PHE A 22 -1.48 -13.48 9.74
C PHE A 22 -2.32 -12.37 10.38
N THR A 23 -2.21 -11.17 9.83
CA THR A 23 -2.98 -10.00 10.27
C THR A 23 -3.96 -9.63 9.17
N GLU A 24 -5.22 -9.46 9.53
CA GLU A 24 -6.25 -8.97 8.62
C GLU A 24 -6.10 -7.47 8.40
N VAL A 25 -6.04 -7.07 7.14
CA VAL A 25 -5.84 -5.68 6.73
C VAL A 25 -6.79 -5.37 5.58
N LYS A 26 -7.45 -4.22 5.67
CA LYS A 26 -8.31 -3.71 4.61
C LYS A 26 -7.49 -3.17 3.44
N HIS A 27 -7.38 -3.96 2.38
CA HIS A 27 -6.72 -3.59 1.14
C HIS A 27 -7.69 -2.83 0.21
N PRO A 28 -7.28 -1.70 -0.41
CA PRO A 28 -8.17 -0.89 -1.25
C PRO A 28 -8.87 -1.65 -2.38
N MET A 29 -8.21 -2.67 -2.93
CA MET A 29 -8.73 -3.47 -4.05
C MET A 29 -9.21 -4.88 -3.65
N LEU A 30 -8.67 -5.47 -2.56
CA LEU A 30 -8.96 -6.86 -2.18
C LEU A 30 -9.98 -6.96 -1.05
N GLY A 31 -10.35 -5.84 -0.42
CA GLY A 31 -11.16 -5.84 0.80
C GLY A 31 -10.34 -6.32 1.99
N ASP A 32 -11.00 -6.96 2.95
CA ASP A 32 -10.32 -7.51 4.12
C ASP A 32 -9.51 -8.74 3.70
N TRP A 33 -8.19 -8.65 3.85
CA TRP A 33 -7.26 -9.69 3.42
C TRP A 33 -6.21 -9.96 4.47
N LYS A 34 -5.83 -11.23 4.63
CA LYS A 34 -4.79 -11.65 5.57
C LYS A 34 -3.40 -11.50 4.95
N PHE A 35 -2.58 -10.69 5.60
CA PHE A 35 -1.17 -10.53 5.24
C PHE A 35 -0.29 -11.23 6.26
N GLN A 36 0.73 -11.91 5.76
CA GLN A 36 1.76 -12.52 6.60
C GLN A 36 2.62 -11.43 7.24
N GLY A 37 2.72 -11.47 8.57
CA GLY A 37 3.63 -10.63 9.35
C GLY A 37 5.05 -11.15 9.34
N ALA A 38 5.91 -10.53 10.16
CA ALA A 38 7.29 -10.97 10.28
C ALA A 38 7.37 -12.40 10.86
N PRO A 39 8.23 -13.27 10.31
CA PRO A 39 8.35 -14.66 10.77
C PRO A 39 9.04 -14.77 12.15
N PHE A 40 9.59 -13.66 12.66
CA PHE A 40 10.24 -13.55 13.96
C PHE A 40 9.61 -12.45 14.82
N ARG A 41 9.83 -12.53 16.14
CA ARG A 41 9.45 -11.51 17.10
C ARG A 41 10.73 -10.94 17.72
N LEU A 42 10.77 -9.63 17.89
CA LEU A 42 11.88 -8.95 18.54
C LEU A 42 11.39 -8.41 19.88
N ASP A 43 12.09 -8.73 20.96
CA ASP A 43 11.77 -8.13 22.24
C ASP A 43 12.07 -6.62 22.21
N GLY A 44 11.23 -5.82 22.86
CA GLY A 44 11.32 -4.36 22.84
C GLY A 44 10.92 -3.66 21.53
N ALA A 45 10.62 -4.38 20.43
CA ALA A 45 10.19 -3.76 19.16
C ALA A 45 8.97 -4.46 18.53
N LYS A 46 7.94 -3.66 18.19
CA LYS A 46 6.76 -4.16 17.47
C LYS A 46 7.04 -4.23 15.96
N VAL A 47 7.36 -5.41 15.46
CA VAL A 47 7.44 -5.69 14.02
C VAL A 47 6.06 -6.15 13.54
N ALA A 48 5.19 -5.18 13.24
CA ALA A 48 3.81 -5.41 12.83
C ALA A 48 3.54 -4.92 11.41
N VAL A 49 2.59 -5.57 10.72
CA VAL A 49 2.04 -5.09 9.46
C VAL A 49 1.34 -3.76 9.72
N LYS A 50 1.80 -2.68 9.08
CA LYS A 50 1.30 -1.31 9.32
C LYS A 50 0.06 -0.95 8.50
N GLY A 51 -0.25 -1.75 7.49
CA GLY A 51 -1.31 -1.47 6.53
C GLY A 51 -1.09 -2.28 5.26
N PRO A 52 -1.97 -2.10 4.25
CA PRO A 52 -1.83 -2.78 2.98
C PRO A 52 -0.57 -2.28 2.26
N PRO A 53 -0.01 -3.08 1.33
CA PRO A 53 0.96 -2.55 0.39
C PRO A 53 0.39 -1.33 -0.35
N PRO A 54 1.23 -0.32 -0.65
CA PRO A 54 0.77 0.84 -1.39
C PRO A 54 0.33 0.44 -2.80
N MET A 55 -0.71 1.09 -3.29
CA MET A 55 -1.12 0.98 -4.68
C MET A 55 -0.12 1.71 -5.59
N ILE A 56 -0.09 1.33 -6.86
CA ILE A 56 0.79 1.93 -7.86
C ILE A 56 0.59 3.46 -7.91
N GLY A 57 1.66 4.22 -7.68
CA GLY A 57 1.62 5.68 -7.70
C GLY A 57 0.86 6.35 -6.54
N GLU A 58 0.38 5.61 -5.52
CA GLU A 58 -0.42 6.14 -4.40
C GLU A 58 0.29 7.29 -3.66
N HIS A 59 1.61 7.20 -3.52
CA HIS A 59 2.40 8.17 -2.78
C HIS A 59 3.20 9.13 -3.67
N THR A 60 3.08 9.06 -5.00
CA THR A 60 3.89 9.89 -5.91
C THR A 60 3.68 11.37 -5.65
N THR A 61 2.42 11.83 -5.61
CA THR A 61 2.11 13.23 -5.32
C THR A 61 2.65 13.62 -3.94
N LYS A 62 2.39 12.81 -2.91
CA LYS A 62 2.86 13.08 -1.53
C LYS A 62 4.37 13.28 -1.49
N ILE A 63 5.14 12.34 -2.02
CA ILE A 63 6.61 12.39 -2.01
C ILE A 63 7.12 13.58 -2.81
N MET A 64 6.66 13.75 -4.05
CA MET A 64 7.19 14.82 -4.92
C MET A 64 6.92 16.21 -4.36
N GLY A 65 5.76 16.46 -3.74
CA GLY A 65 5.50 17.79 -3.17
C GLY A 65 5.88 17.96 -1.70
N ASP A 66 5.56 17.02 -0.81
CA ASP A 66 5.78 17.19 0.63
C ASP A 66 7.24 16.93 1.00
N LEU A 67 7.88 15.94 0.36
CA LEU A 67 9.25 15.56 0.67
C LEU A 67 10.27 16.27 -0.22
N LEU A 68 9.97 16.41 -1.52
CA LEU A 68 10.89 16.98 -2.50
C LEU A 68 10.59 18.44 -2.87
N GLY A 69 9.46 19.01 -2.40
CA GLY A 69 9.14 20.42 -2.59
C GLY A 69 8.73 20.81 -4.01
N VAL A 70 8.39 19.86 -4.88
CA VAL A 70 7.91 20.16 -6.24
C VAL A 70 6.58 20.90 -6.15
N SER A 71 6.47 21.98 -6.91
CA SER A 71 5.26 22.81 -6.90
C SER A 71 4.05 22.05 -7.47
N SER A 72 2.84 22.44 -7.06
CA SER A 72 1.61 21.85 -7.64
C SER A 72 1.54 22.00 -9.16
N LYS A 73 2.10 23.07 -9.72
CA LYS A 73 2.10 23.31 -11.16
C LYS A 73 3.01 22.33 -11.89
N GLU A 74 4.26 22.19 -11.44
CA GLU A 74 5.21 21.22 -12.01
C GLU A 74 4.74 19.79 -11.85
N LEU A 75 4.08 19.48 -10.73
CA LEU A 75 3.45 18.17 -10.52
C LEU A 75 2.41 17.85 -11.58
N LEU A 76 1.52 18.80 -11.89
CA LEU A 76 0.49 18.64 -12.92
C LEU A 76 1.12 18.45 -14.30
N THR A 77 2.10 19.27 -14.65
CA THR A 77 2.85 19.15 -15.91
C THR A 77 3.49 17.77 -16.04
N GLY A 78 4.14 17.24 -14.99
CA GLY A 78 4.72 15.90 -15.02
C GLY A 78 3.70 14.76 -15.16
N TYR A 79 2.44 14.97 -14.78
CA TYR A 79 1.34 14.02 -15.03
C TYR A 79 0.70 14.18 -16.42
N GLU A 80 0.85 15.33 -17.07
CA GLU A 80 0.39 15.61 -18.43
C GLU A 80 1.41 15.09 -19.47
N GLU A 81 2.70 15.31 -19.22
CA GLU A 81 3.82 14.85 -20.07
C GLU A 81 4.15 13.36 -19.91
N GLY A 82 3.39 12.64 -19.09
CA GLY A 82 3.56 11.21 -18.87
C GLY A 82 4.76 10.80 -17.99
N VAL A 83 5.46 11.75 -17.36
CA VAL A 83 6.66 11.51 -16.53
C VAL A 83 6.33 10.70 -15.28
N TYR A 84 5.25 11.04 -14.57
CA TYR A 84 4.84 10.34 -13.35
C TYR A 84 3.87 9.19 -13.60
N TRP A 85 3.26 9.14 -14.77
CA TRP A 85 2.27 8.13 -15.13
C TRP A 85 2.20 7.99 -16.65
N PRO A 86 2.39 6.79 -17.23
CA PRO A 86 2.36 6.61 -18.68
C PRO A 86 1.02 7.01 -19.32
N GLU A 87 1.08 7.70 -20.46
CA GLU A 87 -0.12 8.12 -21.22
C GLU A 87 -0.97 6.92 -21.69
N THR A 88 -0.33 5.77 -21.90
CA THR A 88 -0.99 4.54 -22.36
C THR A 88 -1.85 3.88 -21.30
N THR A 89 -1.72 4.26 -20.03
CA THR A 89 -2.38 3.60 -18.90
C THR A 89 -3.44 4.51 -18.30
N PRO A 90 -4.71 4.08 -18.18
CA PRO A 90 -5.75 4.89 -17.55
C PRO A 90 -5.40 5.16 -16.09
N LYS A 91 -5.57 6.42 -15.64
CA LYS A 91 -5.32 6.82 -14.25
C LYS A 91 -6.41 6.23 -13.35
N PHE A 92 -5.99 5.55 -12.27
CA PHE A 92 -6.92 5.03 -11.28
C PHE A 92 -7.56 6.18 -10.48
N GLN A 93 -8.76 5.95 -9.94
CA GLN A 93 -9.53 6.96 -9.20
C GLN A 93 -8.75 7.57 -8.03
N TYR A 94 -7.98 6.77 -7.29
CA TYR A 94 -7.19 7.28 -6.17
C TYR A 94 -6.04 8.19 -6.63
N VAL A 95 -5.46 7.96 -7.81
CA VAL A 95 -4.43 8.81 -8.40
C VAL A 95 -5.05 10.14 -8.80
N GLN A 96 -6.22 10.11 -9.44
CA GLN A 96 -6.93 11.34 -9.81
C GLN A 96 -7.28 12.18 -8.57
N GLN A 97 -7.81 11.54 -7.52
CA GLN A 97 -8.08 12.21 -6.25
C GLN A 97 -6.83 12.81 -5.60
N ALA A 98 -5.67 12.15 -5.72
CA ALA A 98 -4.41 12.67 -5.19
C ALA A 98 -3.93 13.92 -5.95
N ILE A 99 -4.09 13.93 -7.28
CA ILE A 99 -3.83 15.10 -8.14
C ILE A 99 -4.78 16.24 -7.79
N ASP A 100 -6.08 15.97 -7.72
CA ASP A 100 -7.12 16.98 -7.47
C ASP A 100 -6.97 17.64 -6.10
N LYS A 101 -6.61 16.88 -5.06
CA LYS A 101 -6.34 17.40 -3.70
C LYS A 101 -5.19 18.41 -3.64
N ARG A 102 -4.26 18.35 -4.60
CA ARG A 102 -3.09 19.24 -4.72
C ARG A 102 -3.28 20.31 -5.79
N GLY A 103 -4.42 20.34 -6.46
CA GLY A 103 -4.81 21.39 -7.40
C GLY A 103 -4.73 22.78 -6.74
N PRO A 104 -4.62 23.85 -7.55
CA PRO A 104 -4.34 25.18 -7.04
C PRO A 104 -5.35 25.58 -5.96
N LYS A 105 -4.89 25.77 -4.72
CA LYS A 105 -5.67 26.48 -3.71
C LYS A 105 -5.91 27.89 -4.26
N LYS A 106 -7.19 28.24 -4.44
CA LYS A 106 -7.60 29.63 -4.71
C LYS A 106 -7.06 30.56 -3.65
#